data_AF-A0A2M7ART2-F1
#
_entry.id   AF-A0A2M7ART2-F1
#
_cell.length_a   1.000
_cell.length_b   1.000
_cell.length_c   1.000
_cell.angle_alpha   90.00
_cell.angle_beta   90.00
_cell.angle_gamma   90.00
#
_symmetry.space_group_name_H-M   'P 1'
#
loop_
_entity.id
_entity.type
_entity.pdbx_description
1 polymer ?
#
loop_
_entity_poly.entity_id
_entity_poly.type
_entity_poly.pdbx_seq_one_letter_code
_entity_poly.pdbx_strand_id
1 'polypeptide(L)'
;MKIKINTYGWSGPLLIAITLINLFSVMKFSAGERYVARLNRWYSLASLGKWTAANKLEKRLDPADTEWYKNRNKAEDLKIRLNELTIKSDKTADDWMEVASIQSRLQKTDGAKVSVKKAHELDPIRSDIEKIYFSSF
;
A
#
# COMPACT_ATOMS: atom_id res chain seq x y z
N MET A 1 68.40 -5.56 -29.80
CA MET A 1 67.11 -5.37 -30.48
C MET A 1 66.01 -5.66 -29.47
N LYS A 2 65.26 -4.63 -29.03
CA LYS A 2 64.22 -4.73 -27.98
C LYS A 2 62.92 -5.25 -28.61
N ILE A 3 62.37 -6.35 -28.11
CA ILE A 3 61.00 -6.79 -28.44
C ILE A 3 60.08 -6.32 -27.31
N LYS A 4 59.14 -5.44 -27.67
CA LYS A 4 58.12 -4.86 -26.79
C LYS A 4 57.08 -5.93 -26.43
N ILE A 5 56.76 -6.03 -25.15
CA ILE A 5 55.61 -6.79 -24.64
C ILE A 5 54.38 -5.91 -24.85
N ASN A 6 53.41 -6.38 -25.64
CA ASN A 6 52.15 -5.66 -25.88
C ASN A 6 51.06 -6.31 -25.02
N THR A 7 50.69 -5.65 -23.93
CA THR A 7 49.60 -6.05 -23.03
C THR A 7 48.37 -5.20 -23.32
N TYR A 8 47.33 -5.75 -23.94
CA TYR A 8 45.95 -5.25 -23.83
C TYR A 8 44.95 -6.35 -24.20
N GLY A 9 43.89 -6.51 -23.40
CA GLY A 9 42.73 -7.28 -23.83
C GLY A 9 41.79 -7.72 -22.71
N TRP A 10 41.06 -6.77 -22.15
CA TRP A 10 39.95 -6.92 -21.20
C TRP A 10 39.04 -8.15 -21.44
N SER A 11 39.00 -9.11 -20.51
CA SER A 11 38.00 -10.20 -20.57
C SER A 11 37.37 -10.59 -19.22
N GLY A 12 37.89 -10.08 -18.09
CA GLY A 12 37.39 -10.43 -16.76
C GLY A 12 36.05 -9.79 -16.34
N PRO A 13 35.87 -8.45 -16.44
CA PRO A 13 34.70 -7.80 -15.82
C PRO A 13 33.40 -7.89 -16.65
N LEU A 14 33.48 -8.19 -17.95
CA LEU A 14 32.29 -8.32 -18.81
C LEU A 14 31.52 -9.62 -18.57
N LEU A 15 32.21 -10.73 -18.25
CA LEU A 15 31.57 -12.01 -17.98
C LEU A 15 30.76 -11.99 -16.67
N ILE A 16 31.25 -11.28 -15.65
CA ILE A 16 30.57 -11.16 -14.35
C ILE A 16 29.26 -10.33 -14.49
N ALA A 17 29.28 -9.26 -15.30
CA ALA A 17 28.09 -8.45 -15.56
C ALA A 17 26.98 -9.24 -16.28
N ILE A 18 27.33 -10.10 -17.23
CA ILE A 18 26.36 -10.92 -17.98
C ILE A 18 25.72 -11.99 -17.07
N THR A 19 26.45 -12.51 -16.08
CA THR A 19 25.87 -13.47 -15.11
C THR A 19 24.90 -12.85 -14.12
N LEU A 20 25.12 -11.59 -13.69
CA LEU A 20 24.20 -10.89 -12.77
C LEU A 20 22.92 -10.41 -13.48
N ILE A 21 23.01 -9.99 -14.74
CA ILE A 21 21.82 -9.58 -15.53
C ILE A 21 20.87 -10.77 -15.75
N ASN A 22 21.42 -11.98 -15.96
CA ASN A 22 20.60 -13.19 -16.10
C ASN A 22 19.99 -13.68 -14.77
N LEU A 23 20.60 -13.38 -13.62
CA LEU A 23 20.04 -13.79 -12.32
C LEU A 23 18.75 -13.03 -11.98
N PHE A 24 18.65 -11.75 -12.37
CA PHE A 24 17.43 -10.95 -12.20
C PHE A 24 16.36 -11.22 -13.28
N SER A 25 16.73 -11.84 -14.39
CA SER A 25 15.83 -12.10 -15.53
C SER A 25 14.90 -13.31 -15.35
N VAL A 26 15.08 -14.14 -14.31
CA VAL A 26 14.41 -15.46 -14.22
C VAL A 26 13.57 -15.65 -12.94
N MET A 27 13.26 -14.59 -12.19
CA MET A 27 12.09 -14.65 -11.30
C MET A 27 10.80 -14.66 -12.14
N LYS A 28 10.54 -15.80 -12.78
CA LYS A 28 9.25 -16.11 -13.38
C LYS A 28 8.28 -16.31 -12.22
N PHE A 29 7.63 -15.23 -11.80
CA PHE A 29 6.48 -15.34 -10.90
C PHE A 29 5.52 -16.41 -11.45
N SER A 30 4.99 -17.25 -10.57
CA SER A 30 3.89 -18.13 -10.92
C SER A 30 2.67 -17.30 -11.36
N ALA A 31 1.71 -17.95 -12.02
CA ALA A 31 0.44 -17.29 -12.36
C ALA A 31 -0.28 -16.77 -11.11
N GLY A 32 -0.21 -17.53 -10.01
CA GLY A 32 -0.76 -17.15 -8.71
C GLY A 32 -0.07 -15.92 -8.10
N GLU A 33 1.26 -15.87 -8.08
CA GLU A 33 1.98 -14.70 -7.54
C GLU A 33 1.70 -13.42 -8.34
N ARG A 34 1.63 -13.53 -9.68
CA ARG A 34 1.22 -12.39 -10.52
C ARG A 34 -0.21 -11.93 -10.23
N TYR A 35 -1.10 -12.87 -9.94
CA TYR A 35 -2.48 -12.58 -9.56
C TYR A 35 -2.52 -11.84 -8.23
N VAL A 36 -1.89 -12.38 -7.19
CA VAL A 36 -1.82 -11.77 -5.84
C VAL A 36 -1.18 -10.38 -5.89
N ALA A 37 -0.08 -10.22 -6.62
CA ALA A 37 0.56 -8.91 -6.79
C ALA A 37 -0.39 -7.89 -7.44
N ARG A 38 -1.19 -8.33 -8.42
CA ARG A 38 -2.21 -7.50 -9.06
C ARG A 38 -3.33 -7.16 -8.07
N LEU A 39 -3.84 -8.13 -7.33
CA LEU A 39 -4.89 -7.92 -6.33
C LEU A 39 -4.43 -6.93 -5.24
N ASN A 40 -3.21 -7.09 -4.72
CA ASN A 40 -2.64 -6.16 -3.74
C ASN A 40 -2.46 -4.74 -4.31
N ARG A 41 -2.05 -4.63 -5.58
CA ARG A 41 -1.97 -3.34 -6.26
C ARG A 41 -3.36 -2.71 -6.43
N TRP A 42 -4.38 -3.51 -6.71
CA TRP A 42 -5.77 -3.05 -6.79
C TRP A 42 -6.24 -2.51 -5.43
N TYR A 43 -6.03 -3.26 -4.34
CA TYR A 43 -6.38 -2.82 -2.99
C TYR A 43 -5.71 -1.49 -2.62
N SER A 44 -4.41 -1.35 -2.92
CA SER A 44 -3.67 -0.10 -2.67
C SER A 44 -4.21 1.09 -3.47
N LEU A 45 -4.61 0.89 -4.73
CA LEU A 45 -5.21 1.96 -5.53
C LEU A 45 -6.61 2.34 -5.00
N ALA A 46 -7.42 1.34 -4.66
CA ALA A 46 -8.76 1.52 -4.13
C ALA A 46 -8.73 2.22 -2.75
N SER A 47 -7.81 1.83 -1.86
CA SER A 47 -7.63 2.48 -0.54
C SER A 47 -7.23 3.94 -0.64
N LEU A 48 -6.52 4.33 -1.71
CA LEU A 48 -6.14 5.72 -1.99
C LEU A 48 -7.22 6.49 -2.75
N GLY A 49 -8.40 5.91 -2.97
CA GLY A 49 -9.49 6.52 -3.75
C GLY A 49 -9.19 6.66 -5.25
N LYS A 50 -8.12 6.02 -5.76
CA LYS A 50 -7.72 6.05 -7.18
C LYS A 50 -8.54 5.06 -8.00
N TRP A 51 -9.87 5.14 -7.90
CA TRP A 51 -10.83 4.21 -8.50
C TRP A 51 -10.65 4.05 -10.01
N THR A 52 -10.36 5.13 -10.75
CA THR A 52 -10.10 5.05 -12.19
C THR A 52 -8.93 4.11 -12.53
N ALA A 53 -7.86 4.12 -11.72
CA ALA A 53 -6.72 3.23 -11.91
C ALA A 53 -7.01 1.81 -11.39
N ALA A 54 -7.72 1.69 -10.26
CA ALA A 54 -8.16 0.41 -9.72
C ALA A 54 -9.06 -0.35 -10.73
N ASN A 55 -10.07 0.32 -11.30
CA ASN A 55 -11.02 -0.27 -12.26
C ASN A 55 -10.34 -0.77 -13.55
N LYS A 56 -9.21 -0.16 -13.96
CA LYS A 56 -8.41 -0.67 -15.09
C LYS A 56 -7.76 -2.02 -14.77
N LEU A 57 -7.32 -2.20 -13.53
CA LEU A 57 -6.66 -3.40 -13.04
C LEU A 57 -7.68 -4.51 -12.71
N GLU A 58 -8.86 -4.12 -12.22
CA GLU A 58 -9.99 -4.97 -11.84
C GLU A 58 -10.44 -5.90 -12.96
N LYS A 59 -10.40 -5.46 -14.21
CA LYS A 59 -10.75 -6.25 -15.40
C LYS A 59 -9.96 -7.57 -15.55
N ARG A 60 -8.89 -7.73 -14.76
CA ARG A 60 -8.02 -8.91 -14.79
C ARG A 60 -7.94 -9.60 -13.42
N LEU A 61 -8.93 -9.36 -12.56
CA LEU A 61 -9.12 -9.96 -11.24
C LEU A 61 -10.46 -10.67 -11.19
N ASP A 62 -10.61 -11.63 -10.28
CA ASP A 62 -11.90 -12.22 -9.97
C ASP A 62 -12.79 -11.16 -9.29
N PRO A 63 -14.03 -10.92 -9.78
CA PRO A 63 -14.97 -10.03 -9.12
C PRO A 63 -15.20 -10.36 -7.64
N ALA A 64 -15.24 -11.65 -7.26
CA ALA A 64 -15.47 -12.07 -5.88
C ALA A 64 -14.37 -11.55 -4.93
N ASP A 65 -13.13 -11.47 -5.41
CA ASP A 65 -11.99 -10.97 -4.63
C ASP A 65 -12.03 -9.45 -4.42
N THR A 66 -12.76 -8.71 -5.26
CA THR A 66 -12.80 -7.24 -5.18
C THR A 66 -14.11 -6.71 -4.62
N GLU A 67 -15.20 -7.48 -4.73
CA GLU A 67 -16.56 -7.05 -4.39
C GLU A 67 -16.72 -6.72 -2.91
N TRP A 68 -16.21 -7.59 -2.02
CA TRP A 68 -16.24 -7.34 -0.58
C TRP A 68 -15.55 -6.02 -0.22
N TYR A 69 -14.40 -5.75 -0.84
CA TYR A 69 -13.66 -4.53 -0.59
C TYR A 69 -14.38 -3.30 -1.15
N LYS A 70 -14.92 -3.37 -2.37
CA LYS A 70 -15.70 -2.28 -2.96
C LYS A 70 -16.88 -1.89 -2.08
N ASN A 71 -17.65 -2.87 -1.61
CA ASN A 71 -18.84 -2.63 -0.78
C ASN A 71 -18.51 -2.03 0.59
N ARG A 72 -17.24 -2.04 1.01
CA ARG A 72 -16.78 -1.41 2.26
C ARG A 72 -15.97 -0.13 2.05
N ASN A 73 -15.69 0.25 0.80
CA ASN A 73 -14.81 1.37 0.48
C ASN A 73 -15.39 2.36 -0.54
N LYS A 74 -16.61 2.12 -1.07
CA LYS A 74 -17.36 3.13 -1.82
C LYS A 74 -17.56 4.37 -0.94
N ALA A 75 -17.48 5.55 -1.55
CA ALA A 75 -17.52 6.81 -0.82
C ALA A 75 -18.84 7.00 -0.05
N GLU A 76 -19.94 6.51 -0.61
CA GLU A 76 -21.28 6.55 0.00
C GLU A 76 -21.32 5.69 1.26
N ASP A 77 -20.87 4.43 1.18
CA ASP A 77 -20.84 3.50 2.32
C ASP A 77 -19.90 3.99 3.43
N LEU A 78 -18.75 4.55 3.05
CA LEU A 78 -17.82 5.19 3.97
C LEU A 78 -18.46 6.39 4.70
N LYS A 79 -19.27 7.20 4.01
CA LYS A 79 -19.99 8.33 4.63
C LYS A 79 -21.06 7.84 5.61
N ILE A 80 -21.79 6.78 5.28
CA ILE A 80 -22.78 6.16 6.18
C ILE A 80 -22.08 5.68 7.45
N ARG A 81 -21.01 4.89 7.30
CA ARG A 81 -20.24 4.39 8.43
C ARG A 81 -19.62 5.50 9.29
N LEU A 82 -19.10 6.56 8.65
CA LEU A 82 -18.59 7.73 9.36
C LEU A 82 -19.67 8.40 10.20
N ASN A 83 -20.89 8.53 9.68
CA ASN A 83 -22.01 9.14 10.41
C ASN A 83 -22.41 8.29 11.62
N GLU A 84 -22.53 6.97 11.44
CA GLU A 84 -22.81 6.02 12.54
C GLU A 84 -21.77 6.14 13.67
N LEU A 85 -20.48 6.14 13.30
CA LEU A 85 -19.41 6.29 14.28
C LEU A 85 -19.49 7.67 14.94
N THR A 86 -19.73 8.74 14.18
CA THR A 86 -19.78 10.12 14.70
C THR A 86 -20.81 10.28 15.81
N ILE A 87 -22.00 9.67 15.69
CA ILE A 87 -23.07 9.78 16.70
C ILE A 87 -22.89 8.86 17.92
N LYS A 88 -21.98 7.87 17.86
CA LYS A 88 -21.67 7.00 19.01
C LYS A 88 -21.09 7.82 20.17
N SER A 89 -21.68 7.77 21.36
CA SER A 89 -21.23 8.52 22.54
C SER A 89 -19.87 8.03 23.06
N ASP A 90 -19.76 6.71 23.27
CA ASP A 90 -18.63 6.10 23.96
C ASP A 90 -17.68 5.43 22.94
N LYS A 91 -17.03 6.27 22.14
CA LYS A 91 -16.02 5.79 21.19
C LYS A 91 -14.77 5.32 21.93
N THR A 92 -14.40 4.07 21.69
CA THR A 92 -13.12 3.49 22.07
C THR A 92 -11.98 4.05 21.21
N ALA A 93 -10.72 3.78 21.59
CA ALA A 93 -9.57 4.09 20.75
C ALA A 93 -9.69 3.45 19.35
N ASP A 94 -10.22 2.23 19.26
CA ASP A 94 -10.45 1.54 17.98
C ASP A 94 -11.51 2.22 17.12
N ASP A 95 -12.59 2.71 17.72
CA ASP A 95 -13.60 3.48 17.00
C ASP A 95 -13.00 4.77 16.41
N TRP A 96 -12.15 5.46 17.16
CA TRP A 96 -11.45 6.66 16.67
C TRP A 96 -10.45 6.34 15.57
N MET A 97 -9.76 5.19 15.63
CA MET A 97 -8.91 4.71 14.55
C MET A 97 -9.71 4.35 13.30
N GLU A 98 -10.91 3.78 13.45
CA GLU A 98 -11.82 3.54 12.33
C GLU A 98 -12.27 4.86 11.69
N VAL A 99 -12.68 5.85 12.49
CA VAL A 99 -13.03 7.20 12.03
C VAL A 99 -11.87 7.83 11.26
N ALA A 100 -10.66 7.76 11.81
CA ALA A 100 -9.46 8.28 11.15
C ALA A 100 -9.22 7.61 9.79
N SER A 101 -9.35 6.27 9.73
CA SER A 101 -9.18 5.50 8.50
C SER A 101 -10.20 5.91 7.43
N ILE A 102 -11.47 6.05 7.81
CA ILE A 102 -12.54 6.46 6.90
C ILE A 102 -12.33 7.89 6.40
N GLN A 103 -12.00 8.82 7.30
CA GLN A 103 -11.72 10.21 6.93
C GLN A 103 -10.54 10.32 5.95
N SER A 104 -9.48 9.53 6.17
CA SER A 104 -8.34 9.46 5.25
C SER A 104 -8.75 8.98 3.85
N ARG A 105 -9.54 7.90 3.76
CA ARG A 105 -10.08 7.38 2.48
C ARG A 105 -11.00 8.37 1.77
N LEU A 106 -11.72 9.19 2.54
CA LEU A 106 -12.55 10.29 2.04
C LEU A 106 -11.76 11.60 1.77
N GLN A 107 -10.43 11.56 1.84
CA GLN A 107 -9.52 12.71 1.63
C GLN A 107 -9.76 13.88 2.61
N LYS A 108 -10.33 13.59 3.79
CA LYS A 108 -10.54 14.54 4.89
C LYS A 108 -9.35 14.48 5.86
N THR A 109 -8.16 14.84 5.38
CA THR A 109 -6.89 14.64 6.08
C THR A 109 -6.85 15.27 7.47
N ASP A 110 -7.32 16.51 7.63
CA ASP A 110 -7.31 17.18 8.94
C ASP A 110 -8.22 16.48 9.95
N GLY A 111 -9.39 16.04 9.50
CA GLY A 111 -10.29 15.22 10.32
C GLY A 111 -9.62 13.93 10.76
N ALA A 112 -8.94 13.25 9.84
CA ALA A 112 -8.22 12.01 10.14
C ALA A 112 -7.15 12.23 11.23
N LYS A 113 -6.36 13.31 11.14
CA LYS A 113 -5.36 13.67 12.16
C LYS A 113 -5.98 13.91 13.54
N VAL A 114 -7.10 14.64 13.59
CA VAL A 114 -7.84 14.87 14.84
C VAL A 114 -8.31 13.55 15.46
N SER A 115 -8.82 12.64 14.64
CA SER A 115 -9.29 11.33 15.10
C SER A 115 -8.15 10.44 15.60
N VAL A 116 -7.00 10.43 14.92
CA VAL A 116 -5.80 9.72 15.42
C VAL A 116 -5.34 10.29 16.77
N LYS A 117 -5.33 11.62 16.91
CA LYS A 117 -5.03 12.27 18.19
C LYS A 117 -5.99 11.83 19.30
N LYS A 118 -7.29 11.75 19.01
CA LYS A 118 -8.30 11.27 19.96
C LYS A 118 -8.08 9.80 20.35
N ALA A 119 -7.72 8.95 19.40
CA ALA A 119 -7.38 7.56 19.69
C ALA A 119 -6.16 7.46 20.63
N HIS A 120 -5.10 8.22 20.35
CA HIS A 120 -3.89 8.25 21.15
C HIS A 120 -4.13 8.84 22.56
N GLU A 121 -4.99 9.85 22.70
CA GLU A 121 -5.38 10.40 24.00
C GLU A 121 -6.08 9.36 24.89
N LEU A 122 -6.82 8.40 24.29
CA LEU A 122 -7.50 7.33 25.03
C LEU A 122 -6.58 6.15 25.35
N ASP A 123 -5.65 5.82 24.48
CA ASP A 123 -4.72 4.70 24.65
C ASP A 123 -3.30 5.04 24.14
N PRO A 124 -2.52 5.80 24.93
CA PRO A 124 -1.22 6.35 24.49
C PRO A 124 -0.09 5.32 24.45
N ILE A 125 -0.27 4.15 25.07
CA ILE A 125 0.76 3.11 25.14
C ILE A 125 0.66 2.11 23.97
N ARG A 126 -0.41 2.21 23.17
CA ARG A 126 -0.63 1.31 22.04
C ARG A 126 0.26 1.66 20.86
N SER A 127 1.25 0.81 20.61
CA SER A 127 2.31 1.06 19.62
C SER A 127 1.80 1.24 18.17
N ASP A 128 0.66 0.67 17.81
CA ASP A 128 0.04 0.84 16.48
C ASP A 128 -0.51 2.26 16.30
N ILE A 129 -1.21 2.79 17.31
CA ILE A 129 -1.73 4.16 17.30
C ILE A 129 -0.57 5.15 17.37
N GLU A 130 0.38 4.92 18.27
CA GLU A 130 1.55 5.78 18.48
C GLU A 130 2.34 6.02 17.18
N LYS A 131 2.64 4.94 16.44
CA LYS A 131 3.33 5.04 15.14
C LYS A 131 2.56 5.89 14.14
N ILE A 132 1.24 5.77 14.09
CA ILE A 132 0.40 6.54 13.17
C ILE A 132 0.33 8.00 13.61
N TYR A 133 0.22 8.25 14.92
CA TYR A 133 0.20 9.59 15.49
C TYR A 133 1.47 10.36 15.12
N PHE A 134 2.65 9.85 15.46
CA PHE A 134 3.92 10.55 15.19
C PHE A 134 4.34 10.58 13.71
N SER A 135 3.68 9.82 12.82
CA SER A 135 3.89 9.93 11.37
C SER A 135 2.88 10.85 10.67
N SER A 136 1.78 11.20 11.35
CA SER A 136 0.71 12.05 10.81
C SER A 136 0.89 13.53 11.17
N PHE A 137 1.75 13.84 12.15
CA PHE A 137 2.09 15.18 12.64
C PHE A 137 3.58 15.45 12.44
#